data_AF-A0A645JNL9-F1
#
_entry.id   AF-A0A645JNL9-F1
#
_cell.length_a   1.000
_cell.length_b   1.000
_cell.length_c   1.000
_cell.angle_alpha   90.00
_cell.angle_beta   90.00
_cell.angle_gamma   90.00
#
_symmetry.space_group_name_H-M   'P 1'
#
loop_
_entity.id
_entity.type
_entity.pdbx_description
1 polymer ?
#
loop_
_entity_poly.entity_id
_entity_poly.type
_entity_poly.pdbx_seq_one_letter_code
_entity_poly.pdbx_strand_id
1 'polypeptide(L)' 'MPGGIPVATVAIDGAQNAALLAAEMLALSDDALVQKLDEMRVSQHDSVIKKDKAIDVAAILAE' A
#
# COMPACT_ATOMS: atom_id res chain seq x y z
N MET A 1 -18.58 -3.81 18.41
CA MET A 1 -17.95 -2.57 18.89
C MET A 1 -19.00 -1.74 19.61
N PRO A 2 -19.10 -1.84 20.94
CA PRO A 2 -20.01 -1.01 21.73
C PRO A 2 -19.69 0.47 21.55
N GLY A 3 -20.66 1.35 21.75
CA GLY A 3 -20.43 2.79 21.71
C GLY A 3 -19.33 3.22 22.69
N GLY A 4 -18.42 4.09 22.24
CA GLY A 4 -17.31 4.63 23.04
C GLY A 4 -15.96 3.92 22.91
N ILE A 5 -15.91 2.76 22.25
CA ILE A 5 -14.66 2.03 22.01
C ILE A 5 -14.51 1.90 20.50
N PRO A 6 -13.57 2.60 19.83
CA PRO A 6 -13.31 2.50 18.38
C PRO A 6 -12.19 1.49 18.06
N VAL A 7 -12.25 0.89 16.86
CA VAL A 7 -11.31 -0.11 16.32
C VAL A 7 -11.26 0.17 14.83
N ALA A 8 -10.05 0.39 14.31
CA ALA A 8 -9.82 0.49 12.90
C ALA A 8 -9.71 -0.92 12.30
N THR A 9 -10.80 -1.41 11.71
CA THR A 9 -10.86 -2.74 11.11
C THR A 9 -10.27 -2.71 9.70
N VAL A 10 -9.46 -3.72 9.37
CA VAL A 10 -8.93 -3.96 8.02
C VAL A 10 -9.52 -5.26 7.44
N ALA A 11 -9.13 -5.61 6.21
CA ALA A 11 -9.58 -6.84 5.55
C ALA A 11 -9.23 -8.12 6.32
N ILE A 12 -9.98 -9.20 6.07
CA ILE A 12 -9.63 -10.56 6.52
C ILE A 12 -8.25 -10.93 5.93
N ASP A 13 -7.39 -11.54 6.74
CA ASP A 13 -5.98 -11.78 6.43
C ASP A 13 -5.18 -10.52 6.02
N GLY A 14 -5.71 -9.34 6.33
CA GLY A 14 -5.14 -8.03 5.98
C GLY A 14 -4.02 -7.56 6.92
N ALA A 15 -3.22 -8.47 7.48
CA ALA A 15 -2.19 -8.13 8.47
C ALA A 15 -1.18 -7.09 7.93
N GLN A 16 -0.86 -7.16 6.64
CA GLN A 16 -0.01 -6.17 5.99
C GLN A 16 -0.64 -4.77 6.01
N ASN A 17 -1.94 -4.66 5.72
CA ASN A 17 -2.66 -3.40 5.76
C ASN A 17 -2.83 -2.88 7.20
N ALA A 18 -2.98 -3.77 8.18
CA ALA A 18 -2.98 -3.37 9.60
C ALA A 18 -1.62 -2.77 10.00
N ALA A 19 -0.52 -3.39 9.59
CA ALA A 19 0.82 -2.87 9.86
C ALA A 19 1.07 -1.54 9.15
N LEU A 20 0.61 -1.39 7.91
CA LEU A 20 0.71 -0.13 7.18
C LEU A 20 -0.07 0.98 7.87
N LEU A 21 -1.32 0.71 8.30
CA LEU A 21 -2.14 1.66 9.04
C LEU A 21 -1.48 2.06 10.37
N ALA A 22 -0.90 1.11 11.09
CA ALA A 22 -0.15 1.41 12.31
C ALA A 22 1.09 2.28 12.02
N ALA A 23 1.81 2.01 10.93
CA ALA A 23 2.95 2.83 10.52
C ALA A 23 2.52 4.26 10.13
N GLU A 24 1.38 4.43 9.46
CA GLU A 24 0.80 5.73 9.14
C GLU A 24 0.43 6.53 10.41
N MET A 25 -0.08 5.86 11.45
CA MET A 25 -0.34 6.50 12.74
C MET A 25 0.95 6.96 13.42
N LEU A 26 2.02 6.16 13.36
CA LEU A 26 3.32 6.51 13.94
C LEU A 26 4.02 7.64 13.16
N ALA A 27 3.86 7.67 11.84
CA ALA A 27 4.45 8.68 10.97
C ALA A 27 3.97 10.10 11.27
N LEU A 28 2.84 10.27 11.98
CA LEU A 28 2.40 11.58 12.47
C LEU A 28 3.44 12.29 13.36
N SER A 29 4.36 11.54 13.96
CA SER A 29 5.39 12.04 14.85
C SER A 29 6.81 11.64 14.42
N ASP A 30 6.97 11.02 13.24
CA ASP A 30 8.26 10.51 12.74
C ASP A 30 8.39 10.77 11.23
N ASP A 31 9.12 11.84 10.89
CA ASP A 31 9.35 12.27 9.50
C ASP A 31 10.10 11.21 8.66
N ALA A 32 10.93 10.36 9.29
CA ALA A 32 11.63 9.30 8.57
C ALA A 32 10.67 8.19 8.16
N LEU A 33 9.62 7.93 8.95
CA LEU A 33 8.54 7.02 8.56
C LEU A 33 7.70 7.60 7.43
N VAL A 34 7.42 8.91 7.42
CA VAL A 34 6.72 9.57 6.30
C VAL A 34 7.43 9.31 4.98
N GLN A 35 8.75 9.56 4.93
CA GLN A 35 9.54 9.34 3.72
C GLN A 35 9.48 7.89 3.24
N LYS A 36 9.63 6.92 4.16
CA LYS A 36 9.54 5.49 3.82
C LYS A 36 8.17 5.08 3.28
N LEU A 37 7.09 5.64 3.83
CA LEU A 37 5.74 5.37 3.35
C LEU A 37 5.53 5.94 1.95
N ASP A 38 6.05 7.12 1.66
CA ASP A 38 5.95 7.73 0.33
C ASP A 38 6.77 6.98 -0.71
N GLU A 39 8.01 6.60 -0.39
CA GLU A 39 8.84 5.73 -1.24
C GLU A 39 8.15 4.40 -1.54
N MET A 40 7.51 3.80 -0.53
CA MET A 40 6.74 2.57 -0.71
C MET A 40 5.58 2.76 -1.70
N ARG A 41 4.83 3.87 -1.60
CA ARG A 41 3.70 4.16 -2.50
C ARG A 41 4.17 4.36 -3.95
N VAL A 42 5.27 5.09 -4.15
CA VAL A 42 5.88 5.29 -5.49
C VAL A 42 6.32 3.94 -6.08
N SER A 43 7.01 3.12 -5.29
CA SER A 43 7.46 1.79 -5.71
C SER A 43 6.29 0.88 -6.13
N GLN A 44 5.19 0.89 -5.39
CA GLN A 44 3.99 0.11 -5.73
C GLN A 44 3.36 0.59 -7.04
N HIS A 45 3.23 1.91 -7.22
CA HIS A 45 2.74 2.51 -8.46
C HIS A 45 3.59 2.09 -9.66
N ASP A 46 4.90 2.24 -9.56
CA ASP A 46 5.84 1.95 -10.65
C ASP A 46 5.85 0.45 -11.00
N SER A 47 5.68 -0.42 -10.00
CA SER A 47 5.52 -1.86 -10.20
C SER A 47 4.30 -2.20 -11.06
N VAL A 48 3.17 -1.52 -10.84
CA VAL A 48 1.95 -1.71 -11.66
C VAL A 48 2.18 -1.21 -13.08
N ILE A 49 2.72 0.00 -13.27
CA ILE A 49 3.04 0.53 -14.61
C ILE A 49 3.98 -0.41 -15.38
N LYS A 50 4.98 -0.96 -14.70
CA LYS A 50 5.91 -1.91 -15.32
C LYS A 50 5.21 -3.18 -15.77
N LYS A 51 4.29 -3.72 -14.96
CA LYS A 51 3.51 -4.91 -15.29
C LYS A 51 2.55 -4.65 -16.45
N ASP A 52 1.89 -3.50 -16.45
CA ASP A 52 0.98 -3.06 -17.51
C ASP A 52 1.69 -3.03 -18.87
N LYS A 53 2.83 -2.32 -18.95
CA LYS A 53 3.67 -2.29 -20.17
C LYS A 53 4.12 -3.69 -20.62
N ALA A 54 4.41 -4.58 -19.69
CA ALA A 54 4.82 -5.94 -20.02
C ALA A 54 3.67 -6.75 -20.63
N ILE A 55 2.43 -6.53 -20.16
CA ILE A 55 1.23 -7.15 -20.72
C ILE A 55 0.96 -6.62 -22.13
N ASP A 56 1.04 -5.30 -22.33
CA ASP A 56 0.85 -4.69 -23.66
C ASP A 56 1.83 -5.22 -24.70
N VAL A 57 3.11 -5.32 -24.33
CA VAL A 57 4.15 -5.87 -25.23
C VAL A 57 3.89 -7.35 -25.53
N ALA A 58 3.45 -8.14 -24.54
CA ALA A 58 3.10 -9.54 -24.76
C ALA A 58 1.88 -9.69 -25.68
N ALA A 59 0.89 -8.80 -25.59
CA ALA A 59 -0.27 -8.80 -26.46
C ALA A 59 0.10 -8.49 -27.93
N ILE A 60 1.00 -7.52 -28.15
CA ILE A 60 1.47 -7.15 -29.50
C ILE A 60 2.30 -8.26 -30.15
N LEU A 61 3.05 -9.04 -29.38
CA LEU A 61 3.86 -10.17 -29.90
C LEU A 61 3.06 -11.45 -30.13
N ALA A 62 1.81 -11.51 -29.65
CA ALA A 62 0.94 -12.67 -29.79
C ALA A 62 0.00 -12.60 -31.03
N GLU A 63 -0.09 -11.43 -31.68
CA GLU A 63 -0.67 -11.25 -33.02
C GLU A 63 0.39 -11.42 -34.12
#